data_AF-A0A960NPD1-F1
#
_entry.id   AF-A0A960NPD1-F1
#
_cell.length_a   1.000
_cell.length_b   1.000
_cell.length_c   1.000
_cell.angle_alpha   90.00
_cell.angle_beta   90.00
_cell.angle_gamma   90.00
#
_symmetry.space_group_name_H-M   'P 1'
#
loop_
_entity.id
_entity.type
_entity.pdbx_description
1 polymer ?
#
loop_
_entity_poly.entity_id
_entity_poly.type
_entity_poly.pdbx_seq_one_letter_code
_entity_poly.pdbx_strand_id
1 'polypeptide(L)'
;ANAWQIATGIFLPLLAPGILAGGLLAFTLSIDDFVITFFVSGPGSSTLPIRIYTMMKHGNPPVINALSTLLLVVTFVLVWLSQKLNVERSTA
;
A
#
# COMPACT_ATOMS: atom_id res chain seq x y z
N ALA A 1 -9.60 -34.63 20.17
CA ALA A 1 -9.28 -33.62 19.14
C ALA A 1 -8.18 -32.73 19.68
N ASN A 2 -7.05 -32.60 18.98
CA ASN A 2 -5.93 -31.77 19.42
C ASN A 2 -6.26 -30.29 19.15
N ALA A 3 -5.89 -29.38 20.06
CA ALA A 3 -6.12 -27.95 19.92
C ALA A 3 -5.56 -27.39 18.60
N TRP A 4 -4.46 -27.97 18.10
CA TRP A 4 -3.87 -27.54 16.83
C TRP A 4 -4.75 -27.83 15.61
N GLN A 5 -5.50 -28.94 15.62
CA GLN A 5 -6.41 -29.30 14.53
C GLN A 5 -7.65 -28.38 14.52
N ILE A 6 -8.11 -27.96 15.70
CA ILE A 6 -9.26 -27.03 15.83
C ILE A 6 -8.85 -25.63 15.39
N ALA A 7 -7.67 -25.16 15.80
CA ALA A 7 -7.16 -23.84 15.43
C ALA A 7 -6.96 -23.70 13.92
N THR A 8 -6.40 -24.71 13.25
CA THR A 8 -6.17 -24.66 11.79
C THR A 8 -7.40 -25.03 10.96
N GLY A 9 -8.22 -25.97 11.43
CA GLY A 9 -9.38 -26.47 10.69
C GLY A 9 -10.65 -25.64 10.84
N ILE A 10 -10.81 -24.90 11.94
CA ILE A 10 -12.05 -24.16 12.24
C ILE A 10 -11.76 -22.67 12.44
N PHE A 11 -10.85 -22.31 13.35
CA PHE A 11 -10.58 -20.90 13.65
C PHE A 11 -9.87 -20.18 12.49
N LEU A 12 -8.86 -20.79 11.88
CA LEU A 12 -8.10 -20.19 10.79
C LEU A 12 -8.97 -19.85 9.57
N PRO A 13 -9.80 -20.75 9.02
CA PRO A 13 -10.67 -20.39 7.89
C PRO A 13 -11.77 -19.40 8.26
N LEU A 14 -12.24 -19.41 9.52
CA LEU A 14 -13.23 -18.44 10.00
C LEU A 14 -12.65 -17.03 10.16
N LEU A 15 -11.39 -16.93 10.61
CA LEU A 15 -10.67 -15.67 10.79
C LEU A 15 -9.93 -15.22 9.53
N ALA A 16 -9.66 -16.11 8.58
CA ALA A 16 -8.96 -15.84 7.33
C ALA A 16 -9.48 -14.61 6.56
N PRO A 17 -10.80 -14.41 6.35
CA PRO A 17 -11.28 -13.21 5.66
C PRO A 17 -10.96 -11.92 6.43
N GLY A 18 -11.02 -11.95 7.77
CA GLY A 18 -10.65 -10.82 8.63
C GLY A 18 -9.14 -10.54 8.65
N ILE A 19 -8.32 -11.59 8.68
CA ILE A 19 -6.87 -11.50 8.61
C ILE A 19 -6.43 -10.96 7.24
N LEU A 20 -7.07 -11.39 6.15
CA LEU A 20 -6.81 -10.88 4.82
C LEU A 20 -7.20 -9.40 4.69
N ALA A 21 -8.36 -9.01 5.21
CA ALA A 21 -8.78 -7.60 5.22
C ALA A 21 -7.80 -6.73 6.03
N GLY A 22 -7.43 -7.17 7.25
CA GLY A 22 -6.43 -6.48 8.08
C GLY A 22 -5.04 -6.45 7.43
N GLY A 23 -4.64 -7.53 6.76
CA GLY A 23 -3.39 -7.61 6.02
C GLY A 23 -3.33 -6.67 4.81
N LEU A 24 -4.43 -6.54 4.05
CA LEU A 24 -4.55 -5.59 2.95
C LEU A 24 -4.53 -4.14 3.44
N LEU A 25 -5.17 -3.84 4.58
CA LEU A 25 -5.10 -2.51 5.20
C LEU A 25 -3.69 -2.19 5.69
N ALA A 26 -3.03 -3.12 6.37
CA ALA A 26 -1.65 -2.95 6.81
C ALA A 26 -0.67 -2.77 5.62
N PHE A 27 -0.89 -3.51 4.53
CA PHE A 27 -0.14 -3.34 3.29
C PHE A 27 -0.36 -1.97 2.65
N THR A 28 -1.61 -1.50 2.60
CA THR A 28 -1.97 -0.18 2.07
C THR A 28 -1.31 0.94 2.89
N LEU A 29 -1.38 0.85 4.22
CA LEU A 29 -0.71 1.79 5.12
C LEU A 29 0.81 1.76 4.94
N SER A 30 1.42 0.58 4.74
CA SER A 30 2.86 0.46 4.51
C SER A 30 3.34 1.14 3.22
N ILE A 31 2.50 1.24 2.19
CA ILE A 31 2.83 1.95 0.94
C ILE A 31 2.81 3.47 1.15
N ASP A 32 1.97 3.97 2.06
CA ASP A 32 1.80 5.40 2.35
C ASP A 32 2.86 5.94 3.33
N ASP A 33 3.53 5.06 4.10
CA ASP A 33 4.32 5.43 5.28
C ASP A 33 5.76 5.93 5.00
N PHE A 34 5.94 6.75 3.95
CA PHE A 34 7.21 7.44 3.66
C PHE A 34 7.70 8.25 4.87
N VAL A 35 6.79 8.88 5.61
CA VAL A 35 7.10 9.77 6.74
C VAL A 35 7.75 8.99 7.88
N ILE A 36 7.15 7.89 8.34
CA ILE A 36 7.72 7.09 9.43
C ILE A 36 9.02 6.42 8.95
N THR A 37 9.03 5.90 7.72
CA THR A 37 10.24 5.31 7.14
C THR A 37 11.38 6.31 7.06
N PHE A 38 11.13 7.58 6.74
CA PHE A 38 12.13 8.65 6.68
C PHE A 38 12.71 9.01 8.06
N PHE A 39 11.88 9.02 9.10
CA PHE A 39 12.33 9.35 10.46
C PHE A 39 12.98 8.19 11.22
N VAL A 40 12.62 6.95 10.89
CA VAL A 40 13.16 5.73 11.53
C VAL A 40 14.33 5.12 10.76
N SER A 41 14.43 5.34 9.44
CA SER A 41 15.56 4.84 8.65
C SER A 41 16.86 5.55 9.01
N GLY A 42 17.80 4.80 9.58
CA GLY A 42 19.17 5.27 9.82
C GLY A 42 19.95 5.54 8.51
N PRO A 43 21.08 6.28 8.60
CA PRO A 43 21.88 6.65 7.43
C PRO A 43 22.31 5.41 6.63
N GLY A 44 21.93 5.34 5.35
CA GLY A 44 22.27 4.25 4.43
C GLY A 44 21.10 3.35 4.00
N SER A 45 19.93 3.44 4.63
CA SER A 45 18.74 2.67 4.20
C SER A 45 18.06 3.32 2.99
N SER A 46 18.11 2.63 1.85
CA SER A 46 17.55 3.09 0.57
C SER A 46 16.26 2.34 0.25
N THR A 47 15.20 2.61 1.02
CA THR A 47 13.85 2.20 0.63
C THR A 47 13.40 3.03 -0.58
N LEU A 48 12.52 2.46 -1.43
CA LEU A 48 12.03 3.11 -2.65
C LEU A 48 11.57 4.58 -2.40
N PRO A 49 10.85 4.89 -1.31
CA PRO A 49 10.43 6.26 -0.99
C PRO A 49 11.58 7.19 -0.59
N ILE A 50 12.55 6.70 0.22
CA ILE A 50 13.74 7.48 0.61
C ILE A 50 14.63 7.77 -0.60
N ARG A 51 14.75 6.81 -1.52
CA ARG A 51 15.48 7.02 -2.77
C ARG A 51 14.84 8.10 -3.63
N ILE A 52 13.51 8.14 -3.72
CA ILE A 52 12.78 9.20 -4.42
C ILE A 52 13.03 10.56 -3.75
N TYR A 53 12.90 10.65 -2.42
CA TYR A 53 13.14 11.89 -1.68
C TYR A 53 14.60 12.39 -1.75
N THR A 54 15.58 11.49 -1.67
CA THR A 54 17.00 11.88 -1.83
C THR A 54 17.30 12.34 -3.25
N MET A 55 16.64 11.76 -4.27
CA MET A 55 16.65 12.29 -5.63
C MET A 55 15.97 13.67 -5.73
N MET A 56 14.92 13.96 -4.94
CA MET A 56 14.36 15.33 -4.85
C MET A 56 15.35 16.36 -4.33
N LYS A 57 16.15 15.98 -3.33
CA LYS A 57 17.02 16.90 -2.61
C LYS A 57 18.40 17.08 -3.26
N HIS A 58 18.87 16.07 -4.00
CA HIS A 58 20.21 16.05 -4.61
C HIS A 58 20.24 15.74 -6.12
N GLY A 59 19.11 15.41 -6.74
CA GLY A 59 18.98 15.05 -8.14
C GLY A 59 18.16 16.07 -8.94
N ASN A 60 18.35 16.05 -10.27
CA ASN A 60 17.75 16.99 -11.21
C ASN A 60 16.21 17.10 -11.04
N PRO A 61 15.67 18.29 -10.70
CA PRO A 61 14.23 18.52 -10.47
C PRO A 61 13.25 17.99 -11.54
N PRO A 62 13.59 17.91 -12.85
CA PRO A 62 12.69 17.37 -13.87
C PRO A 62 12.27 15.91 -13.67
N VAL A 63 13.15 15.06 -13.11
CA VAL A 63 12.86 13.62 -12.93
C VAL A 63 11.81 13.41 -11.85
N ILE A 64 11.83 14.23 -10.81
CA ILE A 64 10.86 14.18 -9.71
C ILE A 64 9.51 14.64 -10.20
N ASN A 65 9.46 15.75 -10.94
CA ASN A 65 8.19 16.25 -11.45
C ASN A 65 7.53 15.20 -12.38
N ALA A 66 8.33 14.53 -13.23
CA ALA A 66 7.84 13.42 -14.05
C ALA A 66 7.28 12.26 -13.21
N LEU A 67 7.96 11.87 -12.13
CA LEU A 67 7.52 10.79 -11.24
C LEU A 67 6.24 11.17 -10.48
N SER A 68 6.15 12.40 -9.96
CA SER A 68 4.94 12.91 -9.31
C SER A 68 3.75 12.94 -10.26
N THR A 69 3.95 13.35 -11.51
CA THR A 69 2.90 13.35 -12.53
C THR A 69 2.45 11.93 -12.86
N LEU A 70 3.39 10.99 -12.98
CA LEU A 70 3.09 9.56 -13.21
C LEU A 70 2.27 8.96 -12.06
N LEU A 71 2.68 9.20 -10.82
CA LEU A 71 1.95 8.74 -9.63
C LEU A 71 0.54 9.33 -9.57
N LEU A 72 0.39 10.61 -9.90
CA LEU A 72 -0.92 11.27 -9.95
C LEU A 72 -1.81 10.63 -11.02
N VAL A 73 -1.29 10.37 -12.22
CA VAL A 73 -2.02 9.71 -13.31
C VAL A 73 -2.45 8.30 -12.90
N VAL A 74 -1.56 7.50 -12.30
CA VAL A 74 -1.87 6.13 -11.86
C VAL A 74 -2.98 6.15 -10.81
N THR A 75 -2.86 7.00 -9.78
CA THR A 75 -3.89 7.12 -8.73
C THR A 75 -5.21 7.61 -9.31
N PHE A 76 -5.19 8.57 -10.24
CA PHE A 76 -6.39 9.07 -10.90
C PHE A 76 -7.09 7.97 -11.71
N VAL A 77 -6.33 7.16 -12.46
CA VAL A 77 -6.88 6.03 -13.23
C VAL A 77 -7.45 4.95 -12.31
N LEU A 78 -6.75 4.62 -11.22
CA LEU A 78 -7.22 3.65 -10.22
C LEU A 78 -8.52 4.09 -9.56
N VAL A 79 -8.61 5.36 -9.14
CA VAL A 79 -9.82 5.92 -8.53
C VAL A 79 -10.95 5.99 -9.55
N TRP A 80 -10.67 6.40 -10.78
CA TRP A 80 -11.67 6.45 -11.84
C TRP A 80 -12.24 5.06 -12.18
N LEU A 81 -11.36 4.05 -12.26
CA LEU A 81 -11.76 2.67 -12.49
C LEU A 81 -12.55 2.11 -11.29
N SER A 82 -12.11 2.41 -10.07
CA SER A 82 -12.82 2.04 -8.84
C SER A 82 -14.23 2.64 -8.81
N GLN A 83 -14.38 3.93 -9.15
CA GLN A 83 -15.68 4.61 -9.25
C GLN A 83 -16.58 3.95 -10.29
N LYS A 84 -16.05 3.61 -11.48
CA LYS A 84 -16.78 2.87 -12.53
C LYS A 84 -17.29 1.52 -12.02
N LEU A 85 -16.44 0.74 -11.36
CA LEU A 85 -16.79 -0.57 -10.80
C LEU A 85 -17.75 -0.48 -9.59
N ASN A 86 -17.70 0.61 -8.81
CA ASN A 86 -18.59 0.83 -7.68
C ASN A 86 -19.98 1.32 -8.12
N VAL A 87 -20.05 2.14 -9.18
CA VAL A 87 -21.31 2.63 -9.76
C VAL A 87 -22.18 1.49 -10.30
N GLU A 88 -21.58 0.45 -10.89
CA GLU A 88 -22.29 -0.76 -11.33
C GLU A 88 -22.89 -1.58 -10.16
N ARG A 89 -22.38 -1.42 -8.94
CA ARG A 89 -22.94 -2.11 -7.74
C ARG A 89 -24.05 -1.33 -7.03
N SER A 90 -24.20 -0.04 -7.31
CA SER A 90 -25.25 0.79 -6.69
C SER A 90 -26.57 0.82 -7.49
N THR A 91 -26.61 0.18 -8.67
CA THR A 91 -27.78 0.13 -9.56
C THR A 91 -28.42 -1.26 -9.68
N ALA A 92 -27.93 -2.25 -8.92
CA ALA A 92 -28.56 -3.56 -8.73
C ALA A 92 -29.13 -3.66 -7.31
#